data_AF-A0A3D3W117-F1
#
_entry.id   AF-A0A3D3W117-F1
#
_cell.length_a   1.000
_cell.length_b   1.000
_cell.length_c   1.000
_cell.angle_alpha   90.00
_cell.angle_beta   90.00
_cell.angle_gamma   90.00
#
_symmetry.space_group_name_H-M   'P 1'
#
loop_
_entity.id
_entity.type
_entity.pdbx_description
1 polymer ?
#
loop_
_entity_poly.entity_id
_entity_poly.type
_entity_poly.pdbx_seq_one_letter_code
_entity_poly.pdbx_strand_id
1 'polypeptide(L)'
;MSANDSPVDSRQTSEQRLQQVNALRWQKFPVLDDGFVCLVDVMGDDSSVVQAARVSYGEGTRKVSDDRTLIRYLLRHRHTTPFEMAEIKFLVRVPMDCWRQWVRHRTANINEYSTRYSLAIDAAQTTSSEEWRTQAETNRQGSGAPLPSDLGQRLTAEEKQLQDQLRGVYQSRIESGVAREQARKDLPLSTYTEAYWKIDLHNLLHFLALRMDSHAQLEIRQYATAIGQQIVAPLFPMVWEAFVDYRMNSATLTRLDIGVIQRLMAEASRQNAAPPYSEAAFMAAQDPAWQGLSRSRERDECRQRLQQFGILES
;
A
#
# COMPACT_ATOMS: atom_id res chain seq x y z
N MET A 1 51.75 -10.97 -12.04
CA MET A 1 50.84 -9.93 -11.52
C MET A 1 49.41 -10.37 -11.81
N SER A 2 48.83 -11.17 -10.92
CA SER A 2 47.42 -11.59 -10.99
C SER A 2 46.65 -10.69 -10.02
N ALA A 3 45.86 -9.77 -10.57
CA ALA A 3 44.99 -8.92 -9.77
C ALA A 3 43.87 -9.78 -9.18
N ASN A 4 43.80 -9.78 -7.84
CA ASN A 4 42.64 -10.17 -7.05
C ASN A 4 41.45 -9.31 -7.47
N ASP A 5 40.50 -9.87 -8.21
CA ASP A 5 39.14 -9.33 -8.28
C ASP A 5 38.30 -10.09 -7.26
N SER A 6 38.46 -9.71 -5.99
CA SER A 6 37.54 -10.10 -4.94
C SER A 6 36.22 -9.35 -5.17
N PRO A 7 35.05 -10.01 -5.17
CA PRO A 7 33.79 -9.30 -5.29
C PRO A 7 33.67 -8.30 -4.14
N VAL A 8 33.51 -7.02 -4.49
CA VAL A 8 33.27 -5.95 -3.52
C VAL A 8 32.01 -6.33 -2.74
N ASP A 9 32.19 -6.64 -1.47
CA ASP A 9 31.12 -7.01 -0.58
C ASP A 9 30.26 -5.77 -0.33
N SER A 10 29.14 -5.65 -1.05
CA SER A 10 28.20 -4.52 -0.99
C SER A 10 27.34 -4.52 0.28
N ARG A 11 27.66 -5.38 1.25
CA ARG A 11 26.96 -5.50 2.53
C ARG A 11 27.28 -4.30 3.42
N GLN A 12 26.23 -3.61 3.88
CA GLN A 12 26.36 -2.58 4.91
C GLN A 12 27.00 -3.17 6.16
N THR A 13 27.90 -2.42 6.79
CA THR A 13 28.44 -2.82 8.10
C THR A 13 27.37 -2.68 9.18
N SER A 14 27.50 -3.43 10.28
CA SER A 14 26.56 -3.31 11.41
C SER A 14 26.49 -1.88 11.97
N GLU A 15 27.60 -1.14 11.92
CA GLU A 15 27.66 0.27 12.33
C GLU A 15 26.85 1.17 11.39
N GLN A 16 27.03 1.02 10.07
CA GLN A 16 26.27 1.76 9.06
C GLN A 16 24.77 1.47 9.19
N ARG A 17 24.41 0.20 9.40
CA ARG A 17 23.03 -0.22 9.62
C ARG A 17 22.44 0.42 10.87
N LEU A 18 23.16 0.39 11.99
CA LEU A 18 22.70 0.99 13.24
C LEU A 18 22.52 2.52 13.10
N GLN A 19 23.44 3.21 12.42
CA GLN A 19 23.32 4.63 12.14
C GLN A 19 22.07 4.93 11.30
N GLN A 20 21.81 4.14 10.26
CA GLN A 20 20.62 4.30 9.43
C GLN A 20 19.32 4.09 10.22
N VAL A 21 19.26 3.04 11.04
CA VAL A 21 18.08 2.78 11.90
C VAL A 21 17.90 3.93 12.89
N ASN A 22 18.96 4.39 13.54
CA ASN A 22 18.88 5.49 14.50
C ASN A 22 18.48 6.82 13.86
N ALA A 23 18.82 7.05 12.59
CA ALA A 23 18.39 8.25 11.86
C ALA A 23 16.87 8.29 11.61
N LEU A 24 16.24 7.13 11.40
CA LEU A 24 14.79 7.01 11.16
C LEU A 24 13.98 6.79 12.44
N ARG A 25 14.58 6.18 13.46
CA ARG A 25 13.91 5.82 14.71
C ARG A 25 13.42 7.08 15.42
N TRP A 26 12.18 7.09 15.86
CA TRP A 26 11.49 8.21 16.50
C TRP A 26 11.30 9.46 15.63
N GLN A 27 11.76 9.44 14.37
CA GLN A 27 11.40 10.47 13.40
C GLN A 27 9.92 10.31 13.04
N LYS A 28 9.16 11.41 13.19
CA LYS A 28 7.76 11.48 12.76
C LYS A 28 7.70 11.99 11.33
N PHE A 29 7.17 11.18 10.43
CA PHE A 29 6.83 11.59 9.07
C PHE A 29 5.37 12.08 9.09
N PRO A 30 5.11 13.39 8.90
CA PRO A 30 3.75 13.93 8.92
C PRO A 30 2.90 13.35 7.79
N VAL A 31 1.63 13.07 8.08
CA VAL A 31 0.65 12.58 7.10
C VAL A 31 -0.70 13.24 7.41
N LEU A 32 -1.44 13.66 6.38
CA LEU A 32 -2.64 14.51 6.55
C LEU A 32 -2.30 15.82 7.29
N ASP A 33 -3.26 16.34 8.05
CA ASP A 33 -3.19 17.62 8.75
C ASP A 33 -2.58 17.52 10.16
N ASP A 34 -2.78 16.39 10.86
CA ASP A 34 -2.25 16.18 12.22
C ASP A 34 -1.83 14.72 12.48
N GLY A 35 -1.66 13.93 11.43
CA GLY A 35 -1.24 12.54 11.49
C GLY A 35 0.27 12.35 11.34
N PHE A 36 0.74 11.15 11.66
CA PHE A 36 2.12 10.76 11.35
C PHE A 36 2.31 9.24 11.32
N VAL A 37 3.41 8.82 10.69
CA VAL A 37 4.01 7.50 10.85
C VAL A 37 5.41 7.65 11.43
N CYS A 38 5.79 6.74 12.32
CA CYS A 38 7.06 6.81 13.03
C CYS A 38 7.63 5.41 13.20
N LEU A 39 8.91 5.23 12.85
CA LEU A 39 9.63 3.99 13.14
C LEU A 39 9.95 3.93 14.63
N VAL A 40 9.48 2.89 15.32
CA VAL A 40 9.82 2.64 16.72
C VAL A 40 10.97 1.64 16.79
N ASP A 41 10.88 0.56 16.02
CA ASP A 41 11.91 -0.47 15.99
C ASP A 41 11.87 -1.31 14.71
N VAL A 42 12.99 -1.95 14.41
CA VAL A 42 13.11 -2.88 13.28
C VAL A 42 14.03 -4.03 13.65
N MET A 43 13.58 -5.24 13.33
CA MET A 43 14.36 -6.47 13.40
C MET A 43 14.67 -6.94 11.98
N GLY A 44 15.94 -7.16 11.71
CA GLY A 44 16.43 -7.64 10.41
C GLY A 44 16.63 -6.56 9.35
N ASP A 45 17.09 -7.01 8.19
CA ASP A 45 17.42 -6.26 6.98
C ASP A 45 17.34 -7.20 5.75
N ASP A 46 17.75 -6.73 4.58
CA ASP A 46 17.81 -7.55 3.36
C ASP A 46 18.66 -8.84 3.57
N SER A 47 19.75 -8.75 4.35
CA SER A 47 20.64 -9.88 4.63
C SER A 47 19.96 -10.95 5.50
N SER A 48 19.04 -10.55 6.38
CA SER A 48 18.25 -11.45 7.22
C SER A 48 17.32 -12.31 6.36
N VAL A 49 16.70 -11.73 5.32
CA VAL A 49 15.88 -12.46 4.33
C VAL A 49 16.73 -13.49 3.58
N VAL A 50 17.92 -13.08 3.13
CA VAL A 50 18.86 -13.95 2.42
C VAL A 50 19.36 -15.09 3.31
N GLN A 51 19.74 -14.79 4.56
CA GLN A 51 20.20 -15.78 5.52
C GLN A 51 19.11 -16.83 5.76
N ALA A 52 17.88 -16.41 6.01
CA ALA A 52 16.74 -17.30 6.22
C ALA A 52 16.48 -18.20 5.01
N ALA A 53 16.52 -17.64 3.80
CA ALA A 53 16.37 -18.43 2.57
C ALA A 53 17.51 -19.46 2.42
N ARG A 54 18.74 -19.09 2.78
CA ARG A 54 19.92 -19.94 2.61
C ARG A 54 19.98 -21.11 3.59
N VAL A 55 19.29 -21.07 4.73
CA VAL A 55 19.19 -22.24 5.63
C VAL A 55 18.50 -23.42 4.93
N SER A 56 17.68 -23.17 3.91
CA SER A 56 17.05 -24.23 3.11
C SER A 56 18.02 -24.88 2.10
N TYR A 57 19.17 -24.24 1.85
CA TYR A 57 20.23 -24.78 1.00
C TYR A 57 21.19 -25.63 1.85
N GLY A 58 20.95 -26.95 1.89
CA GLY A 58 21.80 -27.92 2.59
C GLY A 58 23.17 -28.14 1.93
N GLU A 59 23.91 -29.15 2.39
CA GLU A 59 25.20 -29.52 1.78
C GLU A 59 25.08 -29.77 0.26
N GLY A 60 25.96 -29.14 -0.53
CA GLY A 60 26.05 -29.33 -1.99
C GLY A 60 25.50 -28.19 -2.86
N THR A 61 24.89 -27.16 -2.29
CA THR A 61 24.38 -26.00 -3.05
C THR A 61 25.47 -24.96 -3.32
N ARG A 62 25.64 -24.57 -4.58
CA ARG A 62 26.65 -23.58 -4.98
C ARG A 62 26.29 -22.18 -4.46
N LYS A 63 27.24 -21.49 -3.79
CA LYS A 63 27.17 -20.05 -3.43
C LYS A 63 27.31 -19.15 -4.66
N VAL A 64 26.35 -19.15 -5.58
CA VAL A 64 26.52 -18.50 -6.91
C VAL A 64 25.61 -17.29 -7.15
N SER A 65 24.50 -17.11 -6.41
CA SER A 65 23.68 -15.91 -6.57
C SER A 65 24.03 -14.83 -5.54
N ASP A 66 24.36 -13.64 -6.04
CA ASP A 66 24.37 -12.40 -5.25
C ASP A 66 23.03 -12.18 -4.52
N ASP A 67 23.08 -11.54 -3.36
CA ASP A 67 21.99 -11.38 -2.40
C ASP A 67 20.75 -10.74 -3.06
N ARG A 68 20.96 -9.73 -3.91
CA ARG A 68 19.91 -9.10 -4.71
C ARG A 68 19.20 -10.08 -5.64
N THR A 69 19.95 -10.96 -6.31
CA THR A 69 19.39 -11.94 -7.24
C THR A 69 18.51 -12.95 -6.49
N LEU A 70 18.94 -13.38 -5.31
CA LEU A 70 18.15 -14.29 -4.48
C LEU A 70 16.85 -13.63 -4.00
N ILE A 71 16.90 -12.42 -3.44
CA ILE A 71 15.69 -11.68 -3.00
C ILE A 71 14.69 -11.55 -4.14
N ARG A 72 15.16 -11.13 -5.32
CA ARG A 72 14.33 -11.01 -6.52
C ARG A 72 13.72 -12.34 -6.94
N TYR A 73 14.50 -13.44 -6.89
CA TYR A 73 13.99 -14.78 -7.17
C TYR A 73 12.89 -15.18 -6.19
N LEU A 74 13.10 -14.99 -4.88
CA LEU A 74 12.15 -15.34 -3.84
C LEU A 74 10.81 -14.60 -4.03
N LEU A 75 10.86 -13.28 -4.24
CA LEU A 75 9.64 -12.49 -4.39
C LEU A 75 8.87 -12.84 -5.67
N ARG A 76 9.57 -13.03 -6.80
CA ARG A 76 8.96 -13.40 -8.09
C ARG A 76 8.25 -14.76 -8.02
N HIS A 77 8.82 -15.73 -7.29
CA HIS A 77 8.25 -17.07 -7.14
C HIS A 77 7.38 -17.23 -5.88
N ARG A 78 7.08 -16.12 -5.18
CA ARG A 78 6.25 -16.12 -3.96
C ARG A 78 6.78 -17.05 -2.87
N HIS A 79 8.10 -17.16 -2.73
CA HIS A 79 8.73 -17.75 -1.55
C HIS A 79 8.73 -16.72 -0.42
N THR A 80 7.64 -16.64 0.32
CA THR A 80 7.35 -15.53 1.25
C THR A 80 7.97 -15.70 2.63
N THR A 81 8.17 -16.94 3.09
CA THR A 81 8.64 -17.22 4.47
C THR A 81 9.98 -16.59 4.84
N PRO A 82 10.98 -16.40 3.95
CA PRO A 82 12.19 -15.69 4.33
C PRO A 82 11.96 -14.21 4.65
N PHE A 83 10.94 -13.58 4.07
CA PHE A 83 10.58 -12.19 4.35
C PHE A 83 9.92 -12.04 5.72
N GLU A 84 9.28 -13.08 6.26
CA GLU A 84 8.67 -13.06 7.59
C GLU A 84 9.71 -13.00 8.73
N MET A 85 11.00 -13.20 8.43
CA MET A 85 12.10 -13.12 9.40
C MET A 85 12.55 -11.69 9.71
N ALA A 86 12.00 -10.69 9.01
CA ALA A 86 12.17 -9.27 9.34
C ALA A 86 10.85 -8.70 9.87
N GLU A 87 10.92 -7.88 10.92
CA GLU A 87 9.76 -7.24 11.54
C GLU A 87 9.97 -5.74 11.73
N ILE A 88 8.91 -4.96 11.59
CA ILE A 88 8.93 -3.52 11.81
C ILE A 88 7.82 -3.15 12.80
N LYS A 89 8.16 -2.28 13.75
CA LYS A 89 7.24 -1.69 14.72
C LYS A 89 7.13 -0.19 14.48
N PHE A 90 5.89 0.26 14.32
CA PHE A 90 5.53 1.65 14.09
C PHE A 90 4.76 2.22 15.27
N LEU A 91 4.87 3.53 15.45
CA LEU A 91 3.88 4.35 16.14
C LEU A 91 3.18 5.16 15.06
N VAL A 92 1.86 5.06 15.01
CA VAL A 92 1.03 5.80 14.06
C VAL A 92 0.06 6.69 14.79
N ARG A 93 -0.16 7.89 14.26
CA ARG A 93 -1.26 8.79 14.63
C ARG A 93 -2.15 8.94 13.40
N VAL A 94 -3.39 8.52 13.50
CA VAL A 94 -4.27 8.31 12.34
C VAL A 94 -5.75 8.56 12.70
N PRO A 95 -6.57 9.11 11.79
CA PRO A 95 -8.01 9.26 12.00
C PRO A 95 -8.72 7.90 12.14
N MET A 96 -9.75 7.81 12.98
CA MET A 96 -10.45 6.55 13.27
C MET A 96 -11.08 5.88 12.03
N ASP A 97 -11.60 6.63 11.06
CA ASP A 97 -12.12 6.08 9.80
C ASP A 97 -11.04 5.41 8.94
N CYS A 98 -9.87 6.04 8.81
CA CYS A 98 -8.69 5.48 8.18
C CYS A 98 -8.17 4.26 8.95
N TRP A 99 -8.10 4.37 10.29
CA TRP A 99 -7.68 3.29 11.17
C TRP A 99 -8.54 2.03 11.03
N ARG A 100 -9.86 2.19 10.89
CA ARG A 100 -10.79 1.06 10.67
C ARG A 100 -10.53 0.27 9.39
N GLN A 101 -9.92 0.89 8.38
CA GLN A 101 -9.46 0.19 7.17
C GLN A 101 -8.12 -0.51 7.40
N TRP A 102 -7.27 0.09 8.23
CA TRP A 102 -5.95 -0.41 8.59
C TRP A 102 -6.02 -1.70 9.40
N VAL A 103 -6.83 -1.73 10.46
CA VAL A 103 -6.94 -2.89 11.38
C VAL A 103 -7.55 -4.14 10.74
N ARG A 104 -7.99 -4.07 9.48
CA ARG A 104 -8.41 -5.24 8.69
C ARG A 104 -7.24 -6.13 8.30
N HIS A 105 -6.00 -5.64 8.41
CA HIS A 105 -4.77 -6.39 8.19
C HIS A 105 -4.41 -7.20 9.44
N ARG A 106 -5.02 -8.38 9.53
CA ARG A 106 -5.08 -9.23 10.75
C ARG A 106 -3.76 -9.90 11.14
N THR A 107 -2.76 -9.90 10.26
CA THR A 107 -1.45 -10.53 10.47
C THR A 107 -0.47 -9.62 11.21
N ALA A 108 -0.96 -8.54 11.82
CA ALA A 108 -0.18 -7.61 12.62
C ALA A 108 -0.57 -7.64 14.10
N ASN A 109 0.34 -7.18 14.97
CA ASN A 109 0.05 -6.92 16.38
C ASN A 109 -0.24 -5.43 16.57
N ILE A 110 -1.35 -5.12 17.23
CA ILE A 110 -1.85 -3.76 17.41
C ILE A 110 -2.07 -3.49 18.90
N ASN A 111 -1.66 -2.31 19.36
CA ASN A 111 -2.09 -1.75 20.63
C ASN A 111 -2.48 -0.29 20.44
N GLU A 112 -3.75 0.03 20.66
CA GLU A 112 -4.35 1.32 20.37
C GLU A 112 -4.61 2.12 21.66
N TYR A 113 -4.45 3.44 21.56
CA TYR A 113 -4.86 4.39 22.56
C TYR A 113 -6.34 4.22 22.94
N SER A 114 -6.59 3.80 24.18
CA SER A 114 -7.94 3.57 24.67
C SER A 114 -8.51 4.83 25.31
N THR A 115 -9.48 5.43 24.61
CA THR A 115 -10.30 6.53 25.13
C THR A 115 -11.23 6.11 26.28
N ARG A 116 -11.17 4.85 26.75
CA ARG A 116 -11.88 4.38 27.97
C ARG A 116 -11.09 4.75 29.22
N TYR A 117 -9.77 4.67 29.10
CA TYR A 117 -8.84 4.95 30.20
C TYR A 117 -8.30 6.37 30.13
N SER A 118 -8.26 6.97 28.95
CA SER A 118 -7.69 8.30 28.74
C SER A 118 -8.70 9.24 28.08
N LEU A 119 -8.45 10.55 28.16
CA LEU A 119 -9.24 11.54 27.43
C LEU A 119 -9.05 11.35 25.93
N ALA A 120 -10.06 11.65 25.12
CA ALA A 120 -9.91 11.59 23.68
C ALA A 120 -8.88 12.64 23.23
N ILE A 121 -8.11 12.29 22.20
CA ILE A 121 -7.20 13.23 21.55
C ILE A 121 -8.05 14.41 21.06
N ASP A 122 -7.57 15.62 21.35
CA ASP A 122 -8.23 16.86 20.96
C ASP A 122 -7.79 17.27 19.55
N ALA A 123 -8.02 16.37 18.60
CA ALA A 123 -7.77 16.59 17.19
C ALA A 123 -8.68 15.69 16.36
N ALA A 124 -9.20 16.26 15.27
CA ALA A 124 -9.92 15.54 14.24
C ALA A 124 -9.37 15.98 12.88
N GLN A 125 -9.30 15.05 11.94
CA GLN A 125 -8.96 15.35 10.57
C GLN A 125 -9.99 16.33 10.00
N THR A 126 -9.48 17.31 9.28
CA THR A 126 -10.23 18.30 8.51
C THR A 126 -9.95 18.13 7.02
N THR A 127 -10.88 18.59 6.21
CA THR A 127 -10.75 18.60 4.75
C THR A 127 -10.51 20.02 4.29
N SER A 128 -9.38 20.27 3.60
CA SER A 128 -9.12 21.59 3.01
C SER A 128 -10.16 21.93 1.93
N SER A 129 -10.37 23.23 1.68
CA SER A 129 -11.32 23.72 0.68
C SER A 129 -11.04 23.19 -0.73
N GLU A 130 -9.81 22.75 -1.01
CA GLU A 130 -9.40 22.20 -2.31
C GLU A 130 -9.40 20.66 -2.36
N GLU A 131 -9.69 20.00 -1.24
CA GLU A 131 -9.54 18.54 -1.09
C GLU A 131 -10.87 17.78 -1.09
N TRP A 132 -11.99 18.50 -1.06
CA TRP A 132 -13.32 17.92 -1.25
C TRP A 132 -13.44 17.32 -2.64
N ARG A 133 -13.97 16.09 -2.75
CA ARG A 133 -13.98 15.32 -4.00
C ARG A 133 -15.38 14.78 -4.31
N THR A 134 -15.69 14.63 -5.60
CA THR A 134 -16.89 13.92 -6.06
C THR A 134 -16.77 12.42 -5.80
N GLN A 135 -17.87 11.67 -5.96
CA GLN A 135 -17.84 10.21 -5.96
C GLN A 135 -17.30 9.69 -7.29
N ALA A 136 -16.38 8.72 -7.28
CA ALA A 136 -15.89 8.11 -8.53
C ALA A 136 -16.98 7.26 -9.20
N GLU A 137 -17.09 7.37 -10.53
CA GLU A 137 -18.12 6.69 -11.34
C GLU A 137 -17.85 5.18 -11.51
N THR A 138 -16.58 4.81 -11.69
CA THR A 138 -16.15 3.43 -11.96
C THR A 138 -15.74 2.71 -10.68
N ASN A 139 -15.02 3.38 -9.78
CA ASN A 139 -14.63 2.86 -8.48
C ASN A 139 -15.55 3.41 -7.38
N ARG A 140 -16.57 2.63 -7.00
CA ARG A 140 -17.49 3.00 -5.90
C ARG A 140 -16.82 3.13 -4.52
N GLN A 141 -15.57 2.68 -4.37
CA GLN A 141 -14.78 2.83 -3.13
C GLN A 141 -13.83 4.05 -3.18
N GLY A 142 -13.71 4.71 -4.33
CA GLY A 142 -12.82 5.83 -4.56
C GLY A 142 -13.54 7.17 -4.66
N SER A 143 -12.74 8.22 -4.77
CA SER A 143 -13.19 9.59 -5.03
C SER A 143 -12.86 9.99 -6.47
N GLY A 144 -13.67 10.88 -7.03
CA GLY A 144 -13.52 11.49 -8.34
C GLY A 144 -12.76 12.81 -8.28
N ALA A 145 -13.16 13.76 -9.12
CA ALA A 145 -12.50 15.06 -9.25
C ALA A 145 -12.73 15.96 -8.01
N PRO A 146 -11.81 16.90 -7.73
CA PRO A 146 -12.04 17.94 -6.74
C PRO A 146 -13.32 18.75 -7.01
N LEU A 147 -14.01 19.15 -5.95
CA LEU A 147 -15.15 20.06 -6.02
C LEU A 147 -14.68 21.52 -6.20
N PRO A 148 -15.56 22.41 -6.69
CA PRO A 148 -15.26 23.84 -6.79
C PRO A 148 -14.83 24.45 -5.44
N SER A 149 -13.84 25.35 -5.47
CA SER A 149 -13.22 25.92 -4.26
C SER A 149 -14.20 26.73 -3.40
N ASP A 150 -15.15 27.46 -4.01
CA ASP A 150 -16.20 28.20 -3.31
C ASP A 150 -17.12 27.28 -2.50
N LEU A 151 -17.50 26.15 -3.09
CA LEU A 151 -18.23 25.09 -2.40
C LEU A 151 -17.37 24.47 -1.30
N GLY A 152 -16.10 24.18 -1.59
CA GLY A 152 -15.16 23.60 -0.64
C GLY A 152 -14.93 24.48 0.60
N GLN A 153 -14.80 25.80 0.43
CA GLN A 153 -14.67 26.74 1.55
C GLN A 153 -15.87 26.66 2.49
N ARG A 154 -17.09 26.62 1.92
CA ARG A 154 -18.32 26.47 2.71
C ARG A 154 -18.34 25.13 3.45
N LEU A 155 -18.01 24.03 2.78
CA LEU A 155 -18.00 22.69 3.38
C LEU A 155 -16.96 22.56 4.50
N THR A 156 -15.76 23.11 4.32
CA THR A 156 -14.71 23.13 5.36
C THR A 156 -15.15 23.94 6.57
N ALA A 157 -15.82 25.08 6.38
CA ALA A 157 -16.36 25.87 7.49
C ALA A 157 -17.47 25.12 8.25
N GLU A 158 -18.39 24.47 7.53
CA GLU A 158 -19.46 23.64 8.11
C GLU A 158 -18.88 22.44 8.90
N GLU A 159 -17.89 21.75 8.34
CA GLU A 159 -17.18 20.65 9.01
C GLU A 159 -16.54 21.14 10.31
N LYS A 160 -15.78 22.24 10.25
CA LYS A 160 -15.12 22.80 11.43
C LYS A 160 -16.11 23.17 12.52
N GLN A 161 -17.19 23.88 12.18
CA GLN A 161 -18.23 24.26 13.13
C GLN A 161 -18.85 23.04 13.82
N LEU A 162 -19.13 21.98 13.06
CA LEU A 162 -19.69 20.75 13.60
C LEU A 162 -18.69 20.04 14.53
N GLN A 163 -17.42 19.93 14.12
CA GLN A 163 -16.38 19.31 14.94
C GLN A 163 -16.17 20.05 16.26
N ASP A 164 -16.16 21.39 16.23
CA ASP A 164 -16.05 22.24 17.43
C ASP A 164 -17.25 22.03 18.37
N GLN A 165 -18.47 21.95 17.81
CA GLN A 165 -19.69 21.66 18.59
C GLN A 165 -19.64 20.29 19.27
N LEU A 166 -19.28 19.24 18.52
CA LEU A 166 -19.13 17.88 19.07
C LEU A 166 -18.08 17.83 20.18
N ARG A 167 -17.00 18.61 20.03
CA ARG A 167 -15.96 18.75 21.06
C ARG A 167 -16.48 19.43 22.32
N GLY A 168 -17.26 20.50 22.17
CA GLY A 168 -17.92 21.17 23.30
C GLY A 168 -18.84 20.23 24.09
N VAL A 169 -19.62 19.39 23.39
CA VAL A 169 -20.48 18.37 24.02
C VAL A 169 -19.64 17.33 24.78
N TYR A 170 -18.56 16.85 24.18
CA TYR A 170 -17.63 15.93 24.85
C TYR A 170 -17.06 16.53 26.13
N GLN A 171 -16.55 17.76 26.05
CA GLN A 171 -15.92 18.44 27.19
C GLN A 171 -16.90 18.69 28.33
N SER A 172 -18.11 19.17 28.02
CA SER A 172 -19.19 19.36 29.01
C SER A 172 -19.55 18.07 29.75
N ARG A 173 -19.55 16.92 29.05
CA ARG A 173 -19.78 15.61 29.67
C ARG A 173 -18.65 15.21 30.62
N ILE A 174 -17.40 15.43 30.22
CA ILE A 174 -16.23 15.15 31.07
C ILE A 174 -16.29 16.00 32.34
N GLU A 175 -16.60 17.29 32.22
CA GLU A 175 -16.74 18.22 33.35
C GLU A 175 -17.90 17.85 34.27
N SER A 176 -18.97 17.25 33.72
CA SER A 176 -20.11 16.75 34.48
C SER A 176 -19.86 15.38 35.15
N GLY A 177 -18.65 14.82 35.06
CA GLY A 177 -18.30 13.53 35.66
C GLY A 177 -18.82 12.30 34.91
N VAL A 178 -19.24 12.46 33.65
CA VAL A 178 -19.66 11.32 32.80
C VAL A 178 -18.47 10.42 32.52
N ALA A 179 -18.68 9.09 32.58
CA ALA A 179 -17.64 8.12 32.28
C ALA A 179 -17.07 8.34 30.87
N ARG A 180 -15.73 8.28 30.72
CA ARG A 180 -15.01 8.58 29.46
C ARG A 180 -15.54 7.79 28.26
N GLU A 181 -15.92 6.53 28.46
CA GLU A 181 -16.47 5.68 27.41
C GLU A 181 -17.87 6.06 26.93
N GLN A 182 -18.64 6.76 27.76
CA GLN A 182 -19.92 7.34 27.38
C GLN A 182 -19.75 8.74 26.80
N ALA A 183 -18.86 9.55 27.38
CA ALA A 183 -18.62 10.93 26.94
C ALA A 183 -18.25 11.02 25.47
N ARG A 184 -17.40 10.09 25.00
CA ARG A 184 -16.84 10.07 23.64
C ARG A 184 -17.78 9.60 22.52
N LYS A 185 -19.00 9.14 22.84
CA LYS A 185 -19.88 8.43 21.87
C LYS A 185 -20.15 9.22 20.59
N ASP A 186 -20.19 10.55 20.68
CA ASP A 186 -20.52 11.43 19.56
C ASP A 186 -19.27 11.98 18.86
N LEU A 187 -18.06 11.62 19.31
CA LEU A 187 -16.85 12.06 18.64
C LEU A 187 -16.82 11.49 17.21
N PRO A 188 -16.54 12.32 16.19
CA PRO A 188 -16.61 11.89 14.81
C PRO A 188 -15.51 10.88 14.49
N LEU A 189 -15.72 10.06 13.45
CA LEU A 189 -14.71 9.11 12.98
C LEU A 189 -13.44 9.79 12.46
N SER A 190 -13.46 11.09 12.18
CA SER A 190 -12.27 11.88 11.86
C SER A 190 -11.37 12.13 13.09
N THR A 191 -11.82 11.83 14.31
CA THR A 191 -11.00 11.97 15.52
C THR A 191 -9.74 11.12 15.41
N TYR A 192 -8.58 11.71 15.71
CA TYR A 192 -7.31 11.00 15.69
C TYR A 192 -7.21 10.00 16.85
N THR A 193 -6.57 8.87 16.55
CA THR A 193 -6.10 7.88 17.52
C THR A 193 -4.61 7.66 17.34
N GLU A 194 -3.97 7.05 18.33
CA GLU A 194 -2.58 6.62 18.24
C GLU A 194 -2.47 5.12 18.50
N ALA A 195 -1.60 4.44 17.77
CA ALA A 195 -1.41 3.01 17.95
C ALA A 195 0.03 2.58 17.71
N TYR A 196 0.48 1.61 18.51
CA TYR A 196 1.60 0.77 18.12
C TYR A 196 1.11 -0.29 17.14
N TRP A 197 1.82 -0.41 16.02
CA TRP A 197 1.55 -1.38 14.97
C TRP A 197 2.82 -2.14 14.64
N LYS A 198 2.88 -3.45 14.92
CA LYS A 198 4.01 -4.33 14.60
C LYS A 198 3.60 -5.34 13.55
N ILE A 199 4.41 -5.52 12.52
CA ILE A 199 4.12 -6.40 11.39
C ILE A 199 5.43 -6.95 10.80
N ASP A 200 5.41 -8.19 10.31
CA ASP A 200 6.53 -8.74 9.54
C ASP A 200 6.59 -8.15 8.12
N LEU A 201 7.76 -8.25 7.48
CA LEU A 201 8.00 -7.62 6.19
C LEU A 201 7.12 -8.24 5.08
N HIS A 202 6.82 -9.55 5.09
CA HIS A 202 5.93 -10.14 4.09
C HIS A 202 4.53 -9.51 4.13
N ASN A 203 3.94 -9.47 5.32
CA ASN A 203 2.61 -8.91 5.53
C ASN A 203 2.59 -7.38 5.35
N LEU A 204 3.69 -6.70 5.67
CA LEU A 204 3.85 -5.27 5.37
C LEU A 204 3.84 -5.00 3.87
N LEU A 205 4.56 -5.79 3.06
CA LEU A 205 4.51 -5.66 1.60
C LEU A 205 3.11 -5.94 1.05
N HIS A 206 2.34 -6.83 1.67
CA HIS A 206 0.93 -7.03 1.33
C HIS A 206 0.06 -5.80 1.67
N PHE A 207 0.23 -5.22 2.86
CA PHE A 207 -0.41 -3.97 3.26
C PHE A 207 -0.11 -2.85 2.25
N LEU A 208 1.17 -2.65 1.93
CA LEU A 208 1.62 -1.61 1.01
C LEU A 208 1.03 -1.83 -0.39
N ALA A 209 1.03 -3.05 -0.91
CA ALA A 209 0.44 -3.33 -2.23
C ALA A 209 -1.06 -2.97 -2.30
N LEU A 210 -1.82 -3.23 -1.25
CA LEU A 210 -3.25 -2.93 -1.21
C LEU A 210 -3.56 -1.46 -0.91
N ARG A 211 -2.70 -0.78 -0.16
CA ARG A 211 -2.96 0.57 0.36
C ARG A 211 -2.27 1.67 -0.43
N MET A 212 -1.18 1.37 -1.13
CA MET A 212 -0.59 2.29 -2.11
C MET A 212 -1.38 2.33 -3.44
N ASP A 213 -2.30 1.39 -3.65
CA ASP A 213 -3.10 1.30 -4.87
C ASP A 213 -4.02 2.52 -5.06
N SER A 214 -4.20 2.94 -6.31
CA SER A 214 -5.06 4.08 -6.69
C SER A 214 -6.54 3.91 -6.27
N HIS A 215 -7.01 2.68 -6.09
CA HIS A 215 -8.36 2.36 -5.64
C HIS A 215 -8.55 2.51 -4.13
N ALA A 216 -7.47 2.52 -3.36
CA ALA A 216 -7.54 2.78 -1.92
C ALA A 216 -7.92 4.25 -1.67
N GLN A 217 -8.64 4.48 -0.58
CA GLN A 217 -8.95 5.83 -0.11
C GLN A 217 -7.65 6.65 0.05
N LEU A 218 -7.68 7.92 -0.37
CA LEU A 218 -6.47 8.77 -0.44
C LEU A 218 -5.75 8.82 0.90
N GLU A 219 -6.49 8.95 1.99
CA GLU A 219 -5.95 9.11 3.33
C GLU A 219 -5.06 7.92 3.71
N ILE A 220 -5.58 6.67 3.67
CA ILE A 220 -4.76 5.48 3.96
C ILE A 220 -3.64 5.28 2.93
N ARG A 221 -3.83 5.74 1.69
CA ARG A 221 -2.79 5.72 0.67
C ARG A 221 -1.61 6.63 1.02
N GLN A 222 -1.86 7.82 1.56
CA GLN A 222 -0.79 8.69 2.02
C GLN A 222 0.02 8.05 3.17
N TYR A 223 -0.64 7.39 4.12
CA TYR A 223 0.05 6.63 5.18
C TYR A 223 0.89 5.48 4.62
N ALA A 224 0.33 4.68 3.71
CA ALA A 224 1.03 3.56 3.10
C ALA A 224 2.23 4.04 2.28
N THR A 225 2.07 5.12 1.51
CA THR A 225 3.17 5.75 0.75
C THR A 225 4.27 6.25 1.68
N ALA A 226 3.93 6.93 2.78
CA ALA A 226 4.91 7.38 3.77
C ALA A 226 5.67 6.20 4.38
N ILE A 227 4.98 5.13 4.81
CA ILE A 227 5.62 3.92 5.33
C ILE A 227 6.54 3.28 4.28
N GLY A 228 6.03 3.07 3.08
CA GLY A 228 6.76 2.40 1.99
C GLY A 228 8.01 3.17 1.59
N GLN A 229 7.86 4.45 1.24
CA GLN A 229 8.93 5.26 0.65
C GLN A 229 9.89 5.83 1.69
N GLN A 230 9.41 6.26 2.86
CA GLN A 230 10.25 6.94 3.85
C GLN A 230 10.89 5.99 4.85
N ILE A 231 10.32 4.78 5.06
CA ILE A 231 10.80 3.84 6.07
C ILE A 231 11.23 2.51 5.44
N VAL A 232 10.36 1.84 4.68
CA VAL A 232 10.69 0.50 4.15
C VAL A 232 11.76 0.56 3.06
N ALA A 233 11.64 1.47 2.10
CA ALA A 233 12.60 1.64 1.02
C ALA A 233 14.05 1.86 1.50
N PRO A 234 14.33 2.77 2.46
CA PRO A 234 15.69 2.91 2.98
C PRO A 234 16.13 1.71 3.83
N LEU A 235 15.24 1.09 4.61
CA LEU A 235 15.61 -0.01 5.51
C LEU A 235 15.85 -1.36 4.79
N PHE A 236 15.19 -1.58 3.66
CA PHE A 236 15.21 -2.83 2.89
C PHE A 236 15.29 -2.53 1.37
N PRO A 237 16.37 -1.88 0.90
CA PRO A 237 16.46 -1.40 -0.48
C PRO A 237 16.33 -2.50 -1.55
N MET A 238 16.89 -3.70 -1.32
CA MET A 238 16.81 -4.79 -2.30
C MET A 238 15.40 -5.40 -2.34
N VAL A 239 14.78 -5.59 -1.18
CA VAL A 239 13.38 -6.04 -1.11
C VAL A 239 12.44 -4.99 -1.72
N TRP A 240 12.66 -3.71 -1.44
CA TRP A 240 11.86 -2.61 -1.98
C TRP A 240 11.93 -2.55 -3.50
N GLU A 241 13.13 -2.63 -4.08
CA GLU A 241 13.30 -2.71 -5.53
C GLU A 241 12.52 -3.89 -6.13
N ALA A 242 12.67 -5.09 -5.55
CA ALA A 242 11.92 -6.26 -6.01
C ALA A 242 10.40 -6.08 -5.86
N PHE A 243 9.94 -5.46 -4.77
CA PHE A 243 8.55 -5.17 -4.51
C PHE A 243 7.96 -4.21 -5.55
N VAL A 244 8.67 -3.13 -5.86
CA VAL A 244 8.25 -2.20 -6.91
C VAL A 244 8.12 -2.91 -8.25
N ASP A 245 9.13 -3.68 -8.66
CA ASP A 245 9.15 -4.36 -9.96
C ASP A 245 8.08 -5.46 -10.10
N TYR A 246 7.89 -6.28 -9.07
CA TYR A 246 7.09 -7.50 -9.19
C TYR A 246 5.70 -7.40 -8.58
N ARG A 247 5.43 -6.40 -7.73
CA ARG A 247 4.14 -6.24 -7.04
C ARG A 247 3.44 -4.93 -7.38
N MET A 248 4.14 -3.80 -7.41
CA MET A 248 3.52 -2.49 -7.67
C MET A 248 3.37 -2.19 -9.14
N ASN A 249 4.45 -2.41 -9.91
CA ASN A 249 4.52 -2.08 -11.33
C ASN A 249 4.44 -3.32 -12.22
N SER A 250 3.70 -4.34 -11.77
CA SER A 250 3.45 -5.55 -12.53
C SER A 250 2.00 -5.63 -13.00
N ALA A 251 1.78 -6.25 -14.15
CA ALA A 251 0.45 -6.59 -14.61
C ALA A 251 0.22 -8.10 -14.51
N THR A 252 -0.96 -8.49 -14.04
CA THR A 252 -1.38 -9.90 -14.02
C THR A 252 -2.25 -10.17 -15.24
N LEU A 253 -1.86 -11.18 -16.02
CA LEU A 253 -2.67 -11.75 -17.09
C LEU A 253 -3.38 -12.99 -16.55
N THR A 254 -4.71 -12.99 -16.60
CA THR A 254 -5.53 -14.16 -16.27
C THR A 254 -5.46 -15.20 -17.39
N ARG A 255 -5.97 -16.42 -17.13
CA ARG A 255 -6.14 -17.44 -18.17
C ARG A 255 -6.94 -16.91 -19.38
N LEU A 256 -7.96 -16.08 -19.13
CA LEU A 256 -8.81 -15.51 -20.17
C LEU A 256 -8.01 -14.51 -21.03
N ASP A 257 -7.27 -13.60 -20.39
CA ASP A 257 -6.43 -12.62 -21.09
C ASP A 257 -5.40 -13.31 -21.98
N ILE A 258 -4.71 -14.33 -21.45
CA ILE A 258 -3.71 -15.12 -22.18
C ILE A 258 -4.36 -15.77 -23.41
N GLY A 259 -5.56 -16.36 -23.25
CA GLY A 259 -6.27 -16.98 -24.36
C GLY A 259 -6.68 -16.00 -25.45
N VAL A 260 -7.12 -14.78 -25.07
CA VAL A 260 -7.44 -13.71 -26.03
C VAL A 260 -6.19 -13.28 -26.80
N ILE A 261 -5.08 -13.04 -26.10
CA ILE A 261 -3.81 -12.67 -26.73
C ILE A 261 -3.36 -13.75 -27.71
N GLN A 262 -3.41 -15.03 -27.32
CA GLN A 262 -3.05 -16.15 -28.19
C GLN A 262 -3.88 -16.19 -29.47
N ARG A 263 -5.21 -16.03 -29.36
CA ARG A 263 -6.12 -16.00 -30.53
C ARG A 263 -5.88 -14.78 -31.41
N LEU A 264 -5.70 -13.59 -30.82
CA LEU A 264 -5.36 -12.37 -31.55
C LEU A 264 -4.06 -12.54 -32.33
N MET A 265 -2.99 -13.01 -31.69
CA MET A 265 -1.69 -13.20 -32.35
C MET A 265 -1.74 -14.27 -33.44
N ALA A 266 -2.50 -15.35 -33.23
CA ALA A 266 -2.66 -16.39 -34.24
C ALA A 266 -3.39 -15.85 -35.49
N GLU A 267 -4.44 -15.05 -35.32
CA GLU A 267 -5.18 -14.47 -36.45
C GLU A 267 -4.38 -13.37 -37.14
N ALA A 268 -3.74 -12.48 -36.36
CA ALA A 268 -2.87 -11.44 -36.88
C ALA A 268 -1.73 -12.01 -37.74
N SER A 269 -1.13 -13.13 -37.31
CA SER A 269 -0.11 -13.83 -38.07
C SER A 269 -0.63 -14.38 -39.41
N ARG A 270 -1.88 -14.87 -39.48
CA ARG A 270 -2.49 -15.32 -40.75
C ARG A 270 -2.77 -14.18 -41.70
N GLN A 271 -3.18 -13.03 -41.16
CA GLN A 271 -3.54 -11.84 -41.92
C GLN A 271 -2.33 -10.93 -42.23
N ASN A 272 -1.14 -11.26 -41.71
CA ASN A 272 0.04 -10.41 -41.74
C ASN A 272 -0.24 -8.99 -41.19
N ALA A 273 -1.05 -8.93 -40.12
CA ALA A 273 -1.42 -7.70 -39.43
C ALA A 273 -0.52 -7.47 -38.21
N ALA A 274 -0.18 -6.20 -37.95
CA ALA A 274 0.56 -5.79 -36.77
C ALA A 274 -0.38 -5.04 -35.79
N PRO A 275 -0.09 -5.08 -34.47
CA PRO A 275 -0.82 -4.25 -33.51
C PRO A 275 -0.57 -2.74 -33.76
N PRO A 276 -1.47 -1.86 -33.30
CA PRO A 276 -2.65 -2.15 -32.50
C PRO A 276 -3.79 -2.79 -33.32
N TYR A 277 -4.51 -3.76 -32.74
CA TYR A 277 -5.65 -4.40 -33.39
C TYR A 277 -6.96 -3.66 -33.08
N SER A 278 -7.90 -3.74 -34.03
CA SER A 278 -9.21 -3.11 -33.91
C SER A 278 -10.12 -3.79 -32.88
N GLU A 279 -11.13 -3.07 -32.42
CA GLU A 279 -12.18 -3.61 -31.54
C GLU A 279 -12.87 -4.84 -32.16
N ALA A 280 -13.06 -4.84 -33.48
CA ALA A 280 -13.64 -5.99 -34.18
C ALA A 280 -12.76 -7.25 -34.07
N ALA A 281 -11.44 -7.09 -34.17
CA ALA A 281 -10.50 -8.20 -34.00
C ALA A 281 -10.50 -8.71 -32.55
N PHE A 282 -10.54 -7.81 -31.56
CA PHE A 282 -10.71 -8.18 -30.16
C PHE A 282 -12.00 -8.96 -29.92
N MET A 283 -13.14 -8.47 -30.42
CA MET A 283 -14.43 -9.12 -30.25
C MET A 283 -14.51 -10.49 -30.94
N ALA A 284 -13.82 -10.67 -32.07
CA ALA A 284 -13.69 -11.97 -32.72
C ALA A 284 -12.80 -12.95 -31.92
N ALA A 285 -11.76 -12.45 -31.26
CA ALA A 285 -10.82 -13.24 -30.45
C ALA A 285 -11.20 -13.35 -28.96
N GLN A 286 -12.32 -12.75 -28.55
CA GLN A 286 -12.77 -12.70 -27.16
C GLN A 286 -12.94 -14.11 -26.57
N ASP A 287 -12.91 -14.24 -25.24
CA ASP A 287 -13.14 -15.54 -24.61
C ASP A 287 -14.55 -16.06 -24.92
N PRO A 288 -14.72 -17.36 -25.26
CA PRO A 288 -16.04 -17.94 -25.52
C PRO A 288 -17.04 -17.72 -24.39
N ALA A 289 -16.58 -17.66 -23.13
CA ALA A 289 -17.45 -17.40 -21.98
C ALA A 289 -18.09 -16.00 -21.98
N TRP A 290 -17.56 -15.06 -22.77
CA TRP A 290 -18.10 -13.70 -22.88
C TRP A 290 -19.07 -13.52 -24.05
N GLN A 291 -19.15 -14.49 -24.96
CA GLN A 291 -20.00 -14.40 -26.13
C GLN A 291 -21.48 -14.37 -25.73
N GLY A 292 -22.26 -13.48 -26.36
CA GLY A 292 -23.68 -13.27 -26.06
C GLY A 292 -23.95 -12.47 -24.78
N LEU A 293 -22.94 -12.14 -23.97
CA LEU A 293 -23.12 -11.27 -22.81
C LEU A 293 -23.20 -9.81 -23.23
N SER A 294 -24.29 -9.14 -22.85
CA SER A 294 -24.45 -7.69 -23.08
C SER A 294 -23.42 -6.88 -22.30
N ARG A 295 -23.01 -7.34 -21.11
CA ARG A 295 -21.96 -6.75 -20.27
C ARG A 295 -21.10 -7.84 -19.65
N SER A 296 -19.78 -7.68 -19.73
CA SER A 296 -18.83 -8.58 -19.07
C SER A 296 -17.67 -7.75 -18.53
N ARG A 297 -17.59 -7.63 -17.19
CA ARG A 297 -16.54 -6.87 -16.54
C ARG A 297 -15.15 -7.44 -16.83
N GLU A 298 -15.02 -8.76 -16.87
CA GLU A 298 -13.75 -9.42 -17.23
C GLU A 298 -13.33 -9.11 -18.67
N ARG A 299 -14.28 -9.05 -19.61
CA ARG A 299 -14.01 -8.63 -20.99
C ARG A 299 -13.55 -7.18 -21.03
N ASP A 300 -14.26 -6.30 -20.33
CA ASP A 300 -13.97 -4.87 -20.34
C ASP A 300 -12.61 -4.56 -19.70
N GLU A 301 -12.26 -5.25 -18.60
CA GLU A 301 -10.94 -5.17 -17.97
C GLU A 301 -9.82 -5.77 -18.85
N CYS A 302 -10.08 -6.91 -19.51
CA CYS A 302 -9.14 -7.49 -20.49
C CYS A 302 -8.83 -6.50 -21.61
N ARG A 303 -9.89 -5.94 -22.21
CA ARG A 303 -9.82 -4.93 -23.26
C ARG A 303 -8.97 -3.74 -22.83
N GLN A 304 -9.27 -3.17 -21.66
CA GLN A 304 -8.54 -2.02 -21.12
C GLN A 304 -7.05 -2.34 -20.90
N ARG A 305 -6.69 -3.54 -20.40
CA ARG A 305 -5.28 -3.95 -20.26
C ARG A 305 -4.58 -4.03 -21.62
N LEU A 306 -5.23 -4.63 -22.62
CA LEU A 306 -4.63 -4.76 -23.95
C LEU A 306 -4.45 -3.39 -24.65
N GLN A 307 -5.37 -2.45 -24.44
CA GLN A 307 -5.20 -1.05 -24.86
C GLN A 307 -3.99 -0.40 -24.18
N GLN A 308 -3.86 -0.57 -22.86
CA GLN A 308 -2.71 -0.06 -22.10
C GLN A 308 -1.36 -0.64 -22.58
N PHE A 309 -1.35 -1.88 -23.06
CA PHE A 309 -0.15 -2.50 -23.63
C PHE A 309 0.14 -2.10 -25.08
N GLY A 310 -0.72 -1.29 -25.71
CA GLY A 310 -0.63 -0.95 -27.12
C GLY A 310 -0.96 -2.12 -28.06
N ILE A 311 -1.60 -3.18 -27.55
CA ILE A 311 -2.04 -4.34 -28.33
C ILE A 311 -3.35 -4.03 -29.05
N LEU A 312 -4.23 -3.22 -28.45
CA LEU A 312 -5.50 -2.77 -29.04
C LEU A 312 -5.50 -1.26 -29.25
N GLU A 313 -6.28 -0.81 -30.23
CA GLU A 313 -6.57 0.60 -30.46
C GLU A 313 -7.25 1.22 -29.23
N SER A 314 -6.92 2.49 -28.93
CA SER A 314 -7.47 3.24 -27.78
C SER A 314 -8.93 3.63 -27.97
#